data_AF-A0A2M7TY94-F1
#
_entry.id   AF-A0A2M7TY94-F1
#
_cell.length_a   1.000
_cell.length_b   1.000
_cell.length_c   1.000
_cell.angle_alpha   90.00
_cell.angle_beta   90.00
_cell.angle_gamma   90.00
#
_symmetry.space_group_name_H-M   'P 1'
#
loop_
_entity.id
_entity.type
_entity.pdbx_description
1 polymer ?
#
loop_
_entity_poly.entity_id
_entity_poly.type
_entity_poly.pdbx_seq_one_letter_code
_entity_poly.pdbx_strand_id
1 'polypeptide(L)'
;LQRENDRLQTIKVVNQMAITSNHEINNPLQAIEMYAEMILFKHKELNEDIRKGMVAILENVSRIRTVTQKLENLIDLRSESYTSRGPQMISLDDSE
;
A
#
# COMPACT_ATOMS: atom_id res chain seq x y z
N LEU A 1 29.87 7.09 9.73
CA LEU A 1 29.26 5.77 10.01
C LEU A 1 28.00 5.92 10.86
N GLN A 2 28.05 6.43 12.09
CA GLN A 2 26.86 6.53 12.96
C GLN A 2 25.71 7.38 12.39
N ARG A 3 26.00 8.61 11.91
CA ARG A 3 24.98 9.46 11.26
C ARG A 3 24.29 8.83 10.04
N GLU A 4 25.04 8.01 9.29
CA GLU A 4 24.47 7.31 8.13
C GLU A 4 23.60 6.14 8.58
N ASN A 5 23.98 5.45 9.66
CA ASN A 5 23.17 4.40 10.26
C ASN A 5 21.85 4.98 10.83
N ASP A 6 21.92 6.11 11.54
CA ASP A 6 20.73 6.80 12.07
C ASP A 6 19.77 7.23 10.95
N ARG A 7 20.34 7.70 9.83
CA ARG A 7 19.58 8.05 8.63
C ARG A 7 18.89 6.83 8.00
N LEU A 8 19.60 5.71 7.86
CA LEU A 8 19.04 4.47 7.31
C LEU A 8 17.93 3.92 8.21
N GLN A 9 18.11 3.96 9.54
CA GLN A 9 17.06 3.57 10.49
C GLN A 9 15.82 4.45 10.36
N THR A 10 16.00 5.76 10.24
CA THR A 10 14.88 6.69 10.04
C THR A 10 14.10 6.38 8.76
N ILE A 11 14.82 6.12 7.66
CA ILE A 11 14.18 5.75 6.37
C ILE A 11 13.42 4.43 6.50
N LYS A 12 14.00 3.43 7.18
CA LYS A 12 13.35 2.14 7.41
C LYS A 12 12.05 2.29 8.19
N VAL A 13 12.05 3.11 9.25
CA VAL A 13 10.84 3.41 10.04
C VAL A 13 9.79 4.11 9.18
N VAL A 14 10.18 5.13 8.40
CA VAL A 14 9.25 5.84 7.50
C VAL A 14 8.63 4.91 6.47
N ASN A 15 9.43 4.03 5.85
CA ASN A 15 8.94 3.04 4.90
C ASN A 15 7.95 2.07 5.57
N GLN A 16 8.28 1.55 6.76
CA GLN A 16 7.41 0.63 7.47
C GLN A 16 6.08 1.28 7.85
N MET A 17 6.10 2.52 8.35
CA MET A 17 4.88 3.26 8.65
C MET A 17 4.01 3.43 7.40
N ALA A 18 4.62 3.78 6.27
CA ALA A 18 3.88 4.02 5.05
C ALA A 18 3.28 2.72 4.45
N ILE A 19 3.98 1.59 4.53
CA ILE A 19 3.44 0.26 4.20
C ILE A 19 2.23 -0.06 5.10
N THR A 20 2.38 0.09 6.42
CA THR A 20 1.30 -0.16 7.38
C THR A 20 0.10 0.75 7.12
N SER A 21 0.32 2.05 6.89
CA SER A 21 -0.75 2.98 6.55
C SER A 21 -1.47 2.61 5.26
N ASN A 22 -0.75 2.16 4.22
CA ASN A 22 -1.38 1.70 2.98
C ASN A 22 -2.28 0.48 3.23
N HIS A 23 -1.83 -0.49 4.03
CA HIS A 23 -2.68 -1.63 4.41
C HIS A 23 -3.91 -1.19 5.21
N GLU A 24 -3.74 -0.32 6.20
CA GLU A 24 -4.84 0.19 7.03
C GLU A 24 -5.83 1.05 6.24
N ILE A 25 -5.42 1.72 5.17
CA ILE A 25 -6.31 2.45 4.25
C ILE A 25 -7.02 1.48 3.29
N ASN A 26 -6.31 0.50 2.75
CA ASN A 26 -6.87 -0.45 1.79
C ASN A 26 -7.95 -1.34 2.43
N ASN A 27 -7.83 -1.66 3.73
CA ASN A 27 -8.81 -2.45 4.47
C ASN A 27 -10.25 -1.87 4.48
N PRO A 28 -10.49 -0.63 4.95
CA PRO A 28 -11.82 -0.03 4.90
C PRO A 28 -12.30 0.20 3.46
N LEU A 29 -11.40 0.49 2.51
CA LEU A 29 -11.76 0.61 1.09
C LEU A 29 -12.32 -0.70 0.53
N GLN A 30 -11.69 -1.83 0.87
CA GLN A 30 -12.18 -3.15 0.45
C GLN A 30 -13.54 -3.50 1.07
N ALA A 31 -13.78 -3.11 2.32
CA ALA A 31 -15.10 -3.27 2.93
C ALA A 31 -16.16 -2.41 2.22
N ILE A 32 -15.86 -1.14 1.91
CA ILE A 32 -16.76 -0.24 1.18
C ILE A 32 -17.10 -0.80 -0.21
N GLU A 33 -16.09 -1.27 -0.94
CA GLU A 33 -16.25 -1.90 -2.25
C GLU A 33 -17.17 -3.11 -2.17
N MET A 34 -16.89 -4.05 -1.25
CA MET A 34 -17.70 -5.25 -1.04
C MET A 34 -19.16 -4.92 -0.77
N TYR A 35 -19.44 -3.94 0.11
CA TYR A 35 -20.82 -3.57 0.41
C TYR A 35 -21.54 -2.94 -0.79
N ALA A 36 -20.87 -2.04 -1.53
CA ALA A 36 -21.43 -1.42 -2.71
C ALA A 36 -21.71 -2.46 -3.82
N GLU A 37 -20.78 -3.37 -4.08
CA GLU A 37 -20.97 -4.49 -5.00
C GLU A 37 -22.10 -5.42 -4.55
N MET A 38 -22.17 -5.77 -3.26
CA MET A 38 -23.23 -6.61 -2.72
C MET A 38 -24.61 -5.98 -2.91
N ILE A 39 -24.75 -4.67 -2.69
CA ILE A 39 -26.02 -3.96 -2.88
C ILE A 39 -26.43 -4.00 -4.35
N LEU A 40 -25.51 -3.67 -5.27
CA LEU A 40 -25.74 -3.71 -6.72
C LEU A 40 -26.10 -5.12 -7.21
N PHE A 41 -25.50 -6.15 -6.63
CA PHE A 41 -25.75 -7.55 -6.99
C PHE A 41 -27.10 -8.06 -6.45
N LYS A 42 -27.42 -7.82 -5.18
CA LYS A 42 -28.63 -8.34 -4.53
C LYS A 42 -29.91 -7.62 -4.97
N HIS A 43 -29.83 -6.35 -5.34
CA HIS A 43 -30.99 -5.54 -5.70
C HIS A 43 -30.97 -5.19 -7.18
N LYS A 44 -31.66 -6.00 -8.00
CA LYS A 44 -31.74 -5.78 -9.46
C LYS A 44 -32.54 -4.51 -9.81
N GLU A 45 -33.57 -4.21 -9.03
CA GLU A 45 -34.42 -3.02 -9.18
C GLU A 45 -34.05 -1.95 -8.14
N LEU A 46 -32.83 -1.39 -8.27
CA LEU A 46 -32.44 -0.20 -7.51
C LEU A 46 -32.97 1.05 -8.19
N ASN A 47 -33.38 2.03 -7.38
CA ASN A 47 -33.57 3.39 -7.83
C ASN A 47 -32.30 3.87 -8.57
N GLU A 48 -32.48 4.52 -9.72
CA GLU A 48 -31.38 4.92 -10.60
C GLU A 48 -30.37 5.86 -9.92
N ASP A 49 -30.82 6.75 -9.04
CA ASP A 49 -29.94 7.64 -8.29
C ASP A 49 -29.09 6.86 -7.27
N ILE A 50 -29.67 5.84 -6.62
CA ILE A 50 -28.94 4.94 -5.73
C ILE A 50 -27.92 4.13 -6.52
N ARG A 51 -28.29 3.60 -7.69
CA ARG A 51 -27.38 2.88 -8.58
C ARG A 51 -26.19 3.76 -8.98
N LYS A 52 -26.45 4.98 -9.44
CA LYS A 52 -25.39 5.96 -9.77
C LYS A 52 -24.50 6.26 -8.58
N GLY A 53 -25.07 6.43 -7.40
CA GLY A 53 -24.32 6.62 -6.16
C GLY A 53 -23.37 5.46 -5.85
N MET A 54 -23.85 4.22 -5.96
CA MET A 54 -23.01 3.03 -5.72
C MET A 54 -21.88 2.91 -6.75
N VAL A 55 -22.17 3.15 -8.04
CA VAL A 55 -21.13 3.16 -9.09
C VAL A 55 -20.07 4.23 -8.80
N ALA A 56 -20.50 5.45 -8.42
CA ALA A 56 -19.57 6.51 -8.07
C ALA A 56 -18.71 6.15 -6.84
N ILE A 57 -19.26 5.46 -5.84
CA ILE A 57 -18.48 4.96 -4.70
C ILE A 57 -17.40 3.98 -5.17
N LEU A 58 -17.76 3.00 -6.01
CA LEU A 58 -16.81 2.01 -6.54
C LEU A 58 -15.68 2.66 -7.35
N GLU A 59 -16.01 3.63 -8.20
CA GLU A 59 -15.02 4.40 -8.96
C GLU A 59 -14.05 5.17 -8.05
N ASN A 60 -14.55 5.80 -6.98
CA ASN A 60 -13.72 6.52 -6.03
C ASN A 60 -12.85 5.59 -5.20
N VAL A 61 -13.38 4.45 -4.75
CA VAL A 61 -12.59 3.42 -4.05
C VAL A 61 -11.43 2.94 -4.93
N SER A 62 -11.71 2.63 -6.19
CA SER A 62 -10.70 2.21 -7.18
C SER A 62 -9.63 3.28 -7.41
N ARG A 63 -10.04 4.57 -7.51
CA ARG A 63 -9.11 5.70 -7.62
C ARG A 63 -8.21 5.82 -6.39
N ILE A 64 -8.76 5.73 -5.18
CA ILE A 64 -7.98 5.82 -3.94
C ILE A 64 -6.99 4.65 -3.86
N ARG A 65 -7.43 3.41 -4.16
CA ARG A 65 -6.55 2.23 -4.20
C ARG A 65 -5.41 2.39 -5.20
N THR A 66 -5.66 3.01 -6.35
CA THR A 66 -4.62 3.32 -7.33
C THR A 66 -3.59 4.32 -6.78
N VAL A 67 -4.03 5.31 -6.00
CA VAL A 67 -3.14 6.29 -5.37
C VAL A 67 -2.32 5.65 -4.26
N THR A 68 -2.92 4.83 -3.39
CA THR A 68 -2.20 4.14 -2.31
C THR A 68 -1.19 3.13 -2.85
N GLN A 69 -1.53 2.39 -3.91
CA GLN A 69 -0.59 1.48 -4.57
C GLN A 69 0.63 2.21 -5.16
N LYS A 70 0.42 3.40 -5.74
CA LYS A 70 1.56 4.20 -6.24
C LYS A 70 2.50 4.63 -5.11
N LEU A 71 1.95 4.92 -3.92
CA LEU A 71 2.78 5.24 -2.75
C LEU A 71 3.60 4.02 -2.31
N GLU A 72 2.99 2.84 -2.25
CA GLU A 72 3.68 1.58 -1.96
C GLU A 72 4.85 1.32 -2.91
N ASN A 73 4.60 1.40 -4.23
CA ASN A 73 5.64 1.16 -5.24
C ASN A 73 6.83 2.13 -5.13
N LEU A 74 6.57 3.39 -4.74
CA LEU A 74 7.64 4.38 -4.53
C LEU A 74 8.49 4.06 -3.29
N ILE A 75 7.86 3.50 -2.25
CA ILE A 75 8.52 3.06 -1.02
C ILE A 75 9.43 1.86 -1.31
N ASP A 76 8.93 0.88 -2.08
CA ASP A 76 9.68 -0.32 -2.43
C ASP A 76 10.92 0.00 -3.29
N LEU A 77 10.77 0.81 -4.35
CA LEU A 77 11.88 1.25 -5.22
C LEU A 77 13.00 1.96 -4.42
N ARG A 78 12.62 2.76 -3.42
CA ARG A 78 13.58 3.42 -2.52
C ARG A 78 14.29 2.38 -1.65
N SER A 79 13.57 1.41 -1.09
CA SER A 79 14.13 0.36 -0.23
C SER A 79 15.20 -0.48 -0.94
N GLU A 80 14.95 -0.90 -2.18
CA GLU A 80 15.91 -1.65 -3.01
C GLU A 80 17.18 -0.84 -3.31
N SER A 81 17.05 0.47 -3.53
CA SER A 81 18.18 1.36 -3.81
C SER A 81 19.10 1.57 -2.60
N TYR A 82 18.58 1.49 -1.37
CA TYR A 82 19.40 1.59 -0.15
C TYR A 82 20.06 0.26 0.21
N THR A 83 19.40 -0.86 -0.03
CA THR A 83 19.95 -2.20 0.28
C THR A 83 21.07 -2.60 -0.68
N SER A 84 20.97 -2.22 -1.96
CA SER A 84 21.99 -2.49 -2.99
C SER A 84 23.28 -1.66 -2.86
N ARG A 85 23.32 -0.64 -2.00
CA ARG A 85 24.53 0.18 -1.70
C ARG A 85 25.06 0.00 -0.28
N GLY A 86 24.50 -0.92 0.49
CA GLY A 86 25.06 -1.30 1.80
C GLY A 86 26.38 -2.08 1.64
N PRO A 87 27.24 -2.14 2.67
CA PRO A 87 28.41 -3.01 2.65
C PRO A 87 27.94 -4.44 2.35
N GLN A 88 28.51 -5.03 1.31
CA GLN A 88 28.29 -6.43 0.95
C GLN A 88 28.74 -7.26 2.16
N MET A 89 27.81 -7.90 2.87
CA MET A 89 28.19 -8.84 3.91
C MET A 89 28.86 -10.02 3.22
N ILE A 90 30.20 -10.03 3.27
CA ILE A 90 30.97 -11.22 2.97
C ILE A 90 30.59 -12.22 4.05
N SER A 91 29.83 -13.25 3.67
CA SER A 91 29.72 -14.46 4.48
C SER A 91 31.11 -15.08 4.49
N LEU A 92 31.76 -15.00 5.65
CA LEU A 92 32.87 -15.88 5.99
C LEU A 92 32.23 -17.18 6.46
N ASP A 93 31.65 -17.94 5.53
CA ASP A 93 31.39 -19.35 5.76
C ASP A 93 32.75 -20.06 5.68
N ASP A 94 33.28 -20.28 6.88
CA ASP A 94 34.17 -21.35 7.31
C ASP A 94 35.20 -21.86 6.30
N SER A 95 36.42 -21.33 6.42
CA SER A 95 37.61 -22.13 6.16
C SER A 95 37.96 -22.88 7.45
N GLU A 96 37.96 -24.21 7.32
CA GLU A 96 38.32 -25.29 8.26
C GLU A 96 37.20 -25.92 9.10
#